data_AF-A0AAN8KP95-F1
#
_entry.id   AF-A0AAN8KP95-F1
#
_cell.length_a   1.000
_cell.length_b   1.000
_cell.length_c   1.000
_cell.angle_alpha   90.00
_cell.angle_beta   90.00
_cell.angle_gamma   90.00
#
_symmetry.space_group_name_H-M   'P 1'
#
loop_
_entity.id
_entity.type
_entity.pdbx_description
1 polymer ?
#
loop_
_entity_poly.entity_id
_entity_poly.type
_entity_poly.pdbx_seq_one_letter_code
_entity_poly.pdbx_strand_id
1 'polypeptide(L)'
;MHYPSVHAQVALGSEDLTVKVSDRGGGVPLRKMERLFTYSTAPPPRMDGRPTQSSGWLWGYGTDAVIYIRALSTESIERLPVYNKSAWKHYKTMHEADDWCIPSKEPNNIP
;
A
#
# COMPACT_ATOMS: atom_id res chain seq x y z
N MET A 1 2.30 -6.08 -29.72
CA MET A 1 1.49 -6.22 -28.49
C MET A 1 0.99 -4.84 -28.10
N HIS A 2 -0.30 -4.67 -27.82
CA HIS A 2 -0.88 -3.40 -27.36
C HIS A 2 -1.07 -3.47 -25.85
N TYR A 3 -0.37 -2.63 -25.09
CA TYR A 3 -0.52 -2.54 -23.64
C TYR A 3 -1.56 -1.47 -23.28
N PRO A 4 -2.33 -1.65 -22.18
CA PRO A 4 -3.23 -0.61 -21.72
C PRO A 4 -2.45 0.63 -21.28
N SER A 5 -2.96 1.81 -21.59
CA SER A 5 -2.36 3.08 -21.14
C SER A 5 -2.47 3.26 -19.64
N VAL A 6 -1.45 3.85 -19.03
CA VAL A 6 -1.54 4.44 -17.69
C VAL A 6 -2.22 5.79 -17.79
N HIS A 7 -3.17 6.05 -16.90
CA HIS A 7 -3.95 7.29 -16.90
C HIS A 7 -3.62 8.14 -15.67
N ALA A 8 -3.34 9.44 -15.87
CA ALA A 8 -3.10 10.38 -14.79
C ALA A 8 -4.21 11.43 -14.74
N GLN A 9 -4.73 11.71 -13.54
CA GLN A 9 -5.70 12.77 -13.27
C GLN A 9 -5.12 13.73 -12.24
N VAL A 10 -5.24 15.02 -12.51
CA VAL A 10 -4.80 16.08 -11.61
C VAL A 10 -6.03 16.89 -11.20
N ALA A 11 -6.23 17.04 -9.90
CA ALA A 11 -7.31 17.86 -9.34
C ALA A 11 -6.73 18.83 -8.31
N LEU A 12 -7.17 20.09 -8.35
CA LEU A 12 -6.81 21.12 -7.39
C LEU A 12 -8.06 21.51 -6.60
N GLY A 13 -8.05 21.22 -5.30
CA GLY A 13 -9.02 21.69 -4.33
C GLY A 13 -8.54 22.93 -3.58
N SER A 14 -9.33 23.38 -2.60
CA SER A 14 -8.95 24.50 -1.72
C SER A 14 -7.81 24.14 -0.76
N GLU A 15 -7.68 22.86 -0.40
CA GLU A 15 -6.70 22.38 0.59
C GLU A 15 -5.61 21.51 -0.03
N ASP A 16 -5.99 20.68 -1.02
CA ASP A 16 -5.11 19.66 -1.58
C ASP A 16 -5.00 19.78 -3.11
N LEU A 17 -3.78 19.57 -3.59
CA LEU A 17 -3.47 19.20 -4.97
C LEU A 17 -3.31 17.68 -5.01
N THR A 18 -4.16 17.00 -5.77
CA THR A 18 -4.18 15.54 -5.88
C THR A 18 -3.74 15.10 -7.26
N VAL A 19 -2.80 14.15 -7.30
CA VAL A 19 -2.39 13.45 -8.53
C VAL A 19 -2.75 11.98 -8.39
N LYS A 20 -3.68 11.49 -9.21
CA LYS A 20 -4.04 10.08 -9.28
C LYS A 20 -3.45 9.44 -10.52
N VAL A 21 -2.78 8.31 -10.35
CA VAL A 21 -2.21 7.49 -11.43
C VAL A 21 -2.90 6.13 -11.40
N SER A 22 -3.53 5.74 -12.51
CA SER A 22 -4.31 4.52 -12.66
C SER A 22 -3.70 3.62 -13.72
N ASP A 23 -3.48 2.34 -13.40
CA ASP A 23 -3.05 1.31 -14.35
C ASP A 23 -4.14 0.24 -14.60
N ARG A 24 -3.85 -0.72 -15.50
CA ARG A 24 -4.63 -1.95 -15.68
C ARG A 24 -3.76 -3.21 -15.54
N GLY A 25 -2.84 -3.19 -14.57
CA GLY A 25 -1.80 -4.21 -14.37
C GLY A 25 -2.24 -5.43 -13.55
N GLY A 26 -3.54 -5.61 -13.28
CA GLY A 26 -4.05 -6.73 -12.48
C GLY A 26 -4.17 -6.46 -10.97
N GLY A 27 -3.62 -5.35 -10.49
CA GLY A 27 -3.76 -4.92 -9.09
C GLY A 27 -3.02 -5.80 -8.07
N VAL A 28 -3.22 -5.50 -6.79
CA VAL A 28 -2.60 -6.23 -5.67
C VAL A 28 -3.67 -6.59 -4.63
N PRO A 29 -3.72 -7.84 -4.12
CA PRO A 29 -4.69 -8.23 -3.10
C PRO A 29 -4.58 -7.38 -1.84
N LEU A 30 -5.72 -7.01 -1.24
CA LEU A 30 -5.78 -6.12 -0.08
C LEU A 30 -4.86 -6.58 1.08
N ARG A 31 -4.81 -7.88 1.36
CA ARG A 31 -3.93 -8.47 2.40
C ARG A 31 -2.43 -8.20 2.18
N LYS A 32 -2.02 -7.85 0.96
CA LYS A 32 -0.63 -7.55 0.59
C LYS A 32 -0.34 -6.04 0.49
N MET A 33 -1.35 -5.17 0.53
CA MET A 33 -1.19 -3.71 0.38
C MET A 33 -0.19 -3.13 1.39
N GLU A 34 -0.38 -3.41 2.68
CA GLU A 34 0.51 -2.91 3.75
C GLU A 34 1.98 -3.32 3.56
N ARG A 35 2.22 -4.50 2.98
CA ARG A 35 3.59 -4.99 2.75
C ARG A 35 4.32 -4.20 1.68
N LEU A 36 3.62 -3.45 0.82
CA LEU A 36 4.24 -2.59 -0.19
C LEU A 36 4.97 -1.40 0.43
N PHE A 37 4.59 -0.98 1.63
CA PHE A 37 5.19 0.14 2.36
C PHE A 37 6.24 -0.30 3.39
N THR A 38 6.57 -1.58 3.41
CA THR A 38 7.69 -2.11 4.22
C THR A 38 8.97 -2.10 3.39
N TYR A 39 10.12 -1.94 4.05
CA TYR A 39 11.41 -2.12 3.42
C TYR A 39 11.49 -3.52 2.77
N SER A 40 11.63 -3.55 1.44
CA SER A 40 11.75 -4.77 0.67
C SER A 40 13.18 -4.97 0.21
N THR A 41 13.75 -6.14 0.49
CA THR A 41 15.02 -6.60 -0.07
C THR A 41 14.81 -7.49 -1.30
N ALA A 42 13.64 -7.35 -1.95
CA ALA A 42 13.25 -8.22 -3.06
C ALA A 42 14.35 -8.30 -4.12
N PRO A 43 14.71 -9.51 -4.58
CA PRO A 43 15.59 -9.66 -5.73
C PRO A 43 14.95 -9.01 -6.98
N PRO A 44 15.75 -8.64 -7.99
CA PRO A 44 15.24 -8.05 -9.23
C PRO A 44 14.10 -8.89 -9.81
N PRO A 45 13.02 -8.25 -10.32
CA PRO A 45 11.92 -8.98 -10.92
C PRO A 45 12.44 -9.81 -12.10
N ARG A 46 12.16 -11.12 -12.08
CA ARG A 46 12.48 -12.00 -13.22
C ARG A 46 11.60 -11.59 -14.40
N MET A 47 12.22 -11.15 -15.49
CA MET A 47 11.53 -10.76 -16.73
C MET A 47 11.18 -11.94 -17.64
N ASP A 48 11.32 -13.17 -17.14
CA ASP A 48 11.00 -14.38 -17.88
C ASP A 48 9.48 -14.38 -18.11
N GLY A 49 9.05 -14.16 -19.35
CA GLY A 49 7.66 -13.89 -19.79
C GLY A 49 6.63 -15.02 -19.56
N ARG A 50 6.69 -15.72 -18.43
CA ARG A 50 5.62 -16.58 -17.95
C ARG A 50 4.56 -15.70 -17.30
N PRO A 51 3.32 -15.67 -17.83
CA PRO A 51 2.25 -14.98 -17.14
C PRO A 51 2.08 -15.61 -15.76
N THR A 52 2.23 -14.79 -14.71
CA THR A 52 1.87 -15.22 -13.35
C THR A 52 0.39 -15.57 -13.42
N GLN A 53 0.05 -16.85 -13.26
CA GLN A 53 -1.33 -17.31 -13.22
C GLN A 53 -1.99 -16.70 -11.97
N SER A 54 -2.61 -15.54 -12.13
CA SER A 54 -3.50 -14.95 -11.14
C SER A 54 -4.85 -15.63 -11.28
N SER A 55 -5.13 -16.50 -10.30
CA SER A 55 -6.42 -17.15 -10.09
C SER A 55 -7.58 -16.14 -10.08
N GLY A 56 -8.59 -16.39 -10.92
CA GLY A 56 -10.00 -16.09 -10.64
C GLY A 56 -10.43 -14.62 -10.61
N TRP A 57 -10.65 -14.05 -11.81
CA TRP A 57 -11.75 -13.15 -12.23
C TRP A 57 -12.31 -11.99 -11.37
N LEU A 58 -11.89 -11.74 -10.13
CA LEU A 58 -12.31 -10.57 -9.33
C LEU A 58 -11.18 -9.93 -8.50
N TRP A 59 -9.93 -10.38 -8.64
CA TRP A 59 -8.70 -9.65 -8.27
C TRP A 59 -7.90 -9.46 -9.56
N GLY A 60 -7.98 -8.29 -10.23
CA GLY A 60 -7.46 -8.30 -11.60
C GLY A 60 -7.66 -7.11 -12.53
N TYR A 61 -8.04 -5.90 -12.06
CA TYR A 61 -8.16 -4.75 -12.97
C TYR A 61 -6.85 -3.95 -13.01
N GLY A 62 -6.50 -3.27 -11.93
CA GLY A 62 -5.30 -2.44 -11.86
C GLY A 62 -5.17 -1.77 -10.49
N THR A 63 -4.27 -0.80 -10.39
CA THR A 63 -4.02 -0.05 -9.17
C THR A 63 -4.23 1.44 -9.41
N ASP A 64 -4.89 2.10 -8.45
CA ASP A 64 -4.93 3.56 -8.35
C ASP A 64 -3.95 4.00 -7.27
N ALA A 65 -2.89 4.72 -7.65
CA ALA A 65 -1.98 5.38 -6.72
C ALA A 65 -2.31 6.87 -6.65
N VAL A 66 -2.45 7.42 -5.44
CA VAL A 66 -2.85 8.82 -5.23
C VAL A 66 -1.81 9.54 -4.40
N ILE A 67 -1.32 10.67 -4.92
CA ILE A 67 -0.41 11.59 -4.24
C ILE A 67 -1.22 12.81 -3.80
N TYR A 68 -1.17 13.12 -2.50
CA TYR A 68 -1.76 14.33 -1.92
C TYR A 68 -0.66 15.31 -1.55
N ILE A 69 -0.84 16.57 -1.95
CA ILE A 69 0.08 17.69 -1.69
C ILE A 69 -0.77 18.84 -1.16
N ARG A 70 -0.28 19.63 -0.21
CA ARG A 70 -0.99 20.86 0.20
C ARG A 70 -1.07 21.84 -0.97
N ALA A 71 -2.27 22.36 -1.23
CA ALA A 71 -2.50 23.33 -2.30
C ALA A 71 -1.81 24.68 -2.00
N LEU A 72 -1.70 25.04 -0.71
CA LEU A 72 -1.08 26.28 -0.26
C LEU A 72 0.32 26.04 0.30
N SER A 73 1.27 26.85 -0.13
CA SER A 73 2.66 26.76 0.36
C SER A 73 2.77 27.06 1.85
N THR A 74 1.92 27.93 2.39
CA THR A 74 1.85 28.29 3.83
C THR A 74 1.48 27.11 4.72
N GLU A 75 0.87 26.08 4.16
CA GLU A 75 0.47 24.86 4.88
C GLU A 75 1.41 23.69 4.60
N SER A 76 2.37 23.87 3.69
CA SER A 76 3.40 22.89 3.32
C SER A 76 4.54 22.89 4.35
N ILE A 77 4.21 22.51 5.58
CA ILE A 77 5.14 22.52 6.71
C ILE A 77 5.94 21.20 6.74
N GLU A 78 7.23 21.30 7.06
CA GLU A 78 8.12 20.15 7.20
C GLU A 78 7.67 19.23 8.34
N ARG A 79 7.68 17.91 8.10
CA ARG A 79 7.41 16.88 9.12
C ARG A 79 8.70 16.14 9.47
N LEU A 80 9.39 16.64 10.50
CA LEU A 80 10.66 16.11 10.96
C LEU A 80 10.48 14.97 11.99
N PRO A 81 11.26 13.87 11.92
CA PRO A 81 11.35 12.91 13.00
C PRO A 81 12.10 13.52 14.19
N VAL A 82 11.46 13.55 15.37
CA VAL A 82 12.06 14.12 16.60
C VAL A 82 12.36 13.02 17.60
N TYR A 83 13.63 12.85 17.96
CA TYR A 83 14.02 11.93 19.02
C TYR A 83 13.63 12.48 20.40
N ASN A 84 12.87 11.69 21.15
CA ASN A 84 12.41 12.02 22.50
C ASN A 84 12.06 10.75 23.30
N LYS A 85 11.54 10.92 24.52
CA LYS A 85 11.12 9.79 25.37
C LYS A 85 10.05 8.91 24.71
N SER A 86 9.14 9.46 23.92
CA SER A 86 8.10 8.72 23.20
C SER A 86 8.69 7.89 22.04
N ALA A 87 9.59 8.48 21.24
CA ALA A 87 10.30 7.79 20.17
C ALA A 87 11.17 6.64 20.73
N TRP A 88 11.86 6.86 21.85
CA TRP A 88 12.66 5.82 22.51
C TRP A 88 11.85 4.59 22.91
N LYS A 89 10.59 4.76 23.33
CA LYS A 89 9.71 3.63 23.66
C LYS A 89 9.52 2.70 22.46
N HIS A 90 9.46 3.22 21.23
CA HIS A 90 9.26 2.42 20.02
C HIS A 90 10.42 1.42 19.78
N TYR A 91 11.63 1.73 20.27
CA TYR A 91 12.78 0.83 20.19
C TYR A 91 12.84 -0.22 21.31
N LYS A 92 12.05 -0.03 22.37
CA LYS A 92 12.06 -0.87 23.57
C LYS A 92 10.79 -1.71 23.75
N THR A 93 9.78 -1.53 22.90
CA THR A 93 8.54 -2.27 22.97
C THR A 93 8.81 -3.78 22.90
N MET A 94 8.29 -4.52 23.87
CA MET A 94 8.32 -5.99 23.89
C MET A 94 7.12 -6.53 23.13
N HIS A 95 7.14 -7.83 22.77
CA HIS A 95 5.99 -8.46 22.11
C HIS A 95 4.79 -8.45 23.06
N GLU A 96 3.72 -7.76 22.65
CA GLU A 96 2.44 -7.69 23.36
C GLU A 96 1.48 -8.72 22.76
N ALA A 97 0.47 -9.12 23.52
CA ALA A 97 -0.60 -9.96 23.00
C ALA A 97 -1.40 -9.17 21.95
N ASP A 98 -1.90 -9.86 20.92
CA ASP A 98 -2.71 -9.22 19.88
C ASP A 98 -4.02 -8.66 20.48
N ASP A 99 -4.37 -7.43 20.09
CA ASP A 99 -5.55 -6.71 20.58
C ASP A 99 -6.88 -7.36 20.15
N TRP A 100 -6.86 -8.20 19.12
CA TRP A 100 -8.03 -8.81 18.52
C TRP A 100 -7.91 -10.33 18.44
N CYS A 101 -9.06 -11.01 18.43
CA CYS A 101 -9.11 -12.46 18.33
C CYS A 101 -8.40 -12.96 17.07
N ILE A 102 -7.44 -13.87 17.25
CA ILE A 102 -6.84 -14.62 16.15
C ILE A 102 -7.65 -15.92 16.00
N PRO A 103 -8.33 -16.15 14.87
CA PRO A 103 -9.05 -17.40 14.67
C PRO A 103 -8.08 -18.59 14.67
N SER A 104 -8.56 -19.74 15.15
CA SER A 104 -7.79 -20.99 15.06
C SER A 104 -7.42 -21.28 13.61
N LYS A 105 -6.20 -21.77 13.40
CA LYS A 105 -5.77 -22.28 12.08
C LYS A 105 -6.63 -23.46 11.63
N GLU A 106 -7.18 -24.21 12.59
CA GLU A 106 -8.08 -25.33 12.39
C GLU A 106 -9.40 -25.01 13.10
N PRO A 107 -10.35 -24.36 12.41
CA PRO A 107 -11.66 -24.08 12.97
C PRO A 107 -12.46 -25.39 13.12
N ASN A 108 -13.20 -25.53 14.23
CA ASN A 108 -14.07 -26.68 14.43
C ASN A 108 -15.17 -26.70 13.37
N ASN A 109 -15.34 -27.85 12.71
CA ASN A 109 -16.48 -28.08 11.83
C ASN A 109 -17.71 -28.34 12.70
N ILE A 110 -18.54 -27.32 12.89
CA ILE A 110 -19.84 -27.48 13.53
C ILE A 110 -20.79 -28.04 12.44
N PRO A 111 -21.49 -29.16 12.70
CA PRO A 111 -22.43 -29.75 11.74
C PRO A 111 -23.66 -28.88 11.49
#